data_AF-A0A853D1X5-F1
#
_entry.id   AF-A0A853D1X5-F1
#
_cell.length_a   1.000
_cell.length_b   1.000
_cell.length_c   1.000
_cell.angle_alpha   90.00
_cell.angle_beta   90.00
_cell.angle_gamma   90.00
#
_symmetry.space_group_name_H-M   'P 1'
#
loop_
_entity.id
_entity.type
_entity.pdbx_description
1 polymer ?
#
loop_
_entity_poly.entity_id
_entity_poly.type
_entity_poly.pdbx_seq_one_letter_code
_entity_poly.pdbx_strand_id
1 'polypeptide(L)'
;MRKFKTITVALALFVTMGAFASEGKKETKEKSLSGQIYEMLKDNQFNVDYKELSAEVRFIVTENGELIVLSVKTEDEVLDGFVKNRLNYKKVQLENVAPGRVYELPVRITA
;
A
#
# COMPACT_ATOMS: atom_id res chain seq x y z
N MET A 1 -0.68 28.18 54.47
CA MET A 1 0.04 27.44 53.40
C MET A 1 -0.86 26.34 52.84
N ARG A 2 -1.67 26.58 51.79
CA ARG A 2 -2.57 25.51 51.29
C ARG A 2 -3.29 25.76 49.96
N LYS A 3 -2.64 26.34 48.93
CA LYS A 3 -3.31 26.48 47.61
C LYS A 3 -2.45 26.13 46.37
N PHE A 4 -1.23 25.62 46.53
CA PHE A 4 -0.36 25.24 45.41
C PHE A 4 -0.29 23.73 45.12
N LYS A 5 -0.98 22.88 45.89
CA LYS A 5 -0.85 21.41 45.75
C LYS A 5 -1.65 20.79 44.60
N THR A 6 -2.56 21.52 43.96
CA THR A 6 -3.49 20.94 42.97
C THR A 6 -3.14 21.20 41.51
N ILE A 7 -2.24 22.15 41.20
CA ILE A 7 -1.86 22.47 39.81
C ILE A 7 -0.74 21.56 39.29
N THR A 8 0.07 20.95 40.16
CA THR A 8 1.23 20.15 39.74
C THR A 8 0.87 18.75 39.24
N VAL A 9 -0.30 18.21 39.60
CA VAL A 9 -0.72 16.85 39.20
C VAL A 9 -1.22 16.80 37.75
N ALA A 10 -1.80 17.89 37.24
CA ALA A 10 -2.34 17.94 35.88
C ALA A 10 -1.25 17.98 34.80
N LEU A 11 -0.06 18.52 35.10
CA LEU A 11 1.06 18.60 34.15
C LEU A 11 1.79 17.26 33.98
N ALA A 12 1.69 16.35 34.95
CA ALA A 12 2.33 15.04 34.88
C ALA A 12 1.66 14.09 33.86
N LEU A 13 0.41 14.35 33.47
CA LEU A 13 -0.34 13.51 32.53
C LEU A 13 0.00 13.76 31.05
N PHE A 14 0.75 14.81 30.74
CA PHE A 14 1.12 15.16 29.36
C PHE A 14 2.41 14.52 28.85
N VAL A 15 3.14 13.74 29.66
CA VAL A 15 4.54 13.38 29.37
C VAL A 15 4.70 12.13 28.49
N THR A 16 3.69 11.28 28.27
CA THR A 16 3.96 9.99 27.60
C THR A 16 2.94 9.63 26.52
N MET A 17 2.98 10.35 25.41
CA MET A 17 2.47 9.84 24.12
C MET A 17 3.58 9.93 23.07
N GLY A 18 4.71 9.29 23.34
CA GLY A 18 5.71 8.99 22.31
C GLY A 18 5.22 7.78 21.52
N ALA A 19 4.65 8.00 20.34
CA ALA A 19 4.39 6.91 19.40
C ALA A 19 5.74 6.42 18.85
N PHE A 20 6.27 5.33 19.40
CA PHE A 20 7.44 4.67 18.85
C PHE A 20 7.00 3.77 17.69
N ALA A 21 7.40 4.15 16.47
CA ALA A 21 7.36 3.23 15.34
C ALA A 21 8.42 2.15 15.58
N SER A 22 7.99 0.92 15.80
CA SER A 22 8.89 -0.23 15.73
C SER A 22 9.26 -0.42 14.26
N GLU A 23 10.55 -0.32 13.92
CA GLU A 23 11.05 -0.82 12.63
C GLU A 23 10.80 -2.34 12.62
N GLY A 24 9.65 -2.73 12.07
CA GLY A 24 9.38 -4.12 11.73
C GLY A 24 10.51 -4.64 10.85
N LYS A 25 10.84 -5.93 11.00
CA LYS A 25 11.88 -6.62 10.22
C LYS A 25 11.78 -6.17 8.76
N LYS A 26 12.86 -5.59 8.22
CA LYS A 26 12.90 -5.11 6.83
C LYS A 26 12.69 -6.30 5.91
N GLU A 27 11.45 -6.55 5.51
CA GLU A 27 11.18 -7.44 4.40
C GLU A 27 11.81 -6.82 3.17
N THR A 28 12.68 -7.58 2.50
CA THR A 28 13.25 -7.17 1.23
C THR A 28 12.08 -6.81 0.30
N LYS A 29 12.15 -5.66 -0.39
CA LYS A 29 11.04 -5.15 -1.23
C LYS A 29 10.41 -6.26 -2.08
N GLU A 30 11.22 -7.12 -2.68
CA GLU A 30 10.84 -8.26 -3.52
C GLU A 30 9.87 -9.27 -2.87
N LYS A 31 9.89 -9.44 -1.55
CA LYS A 31 9.01 -10.40 -0.86
C LYS A 31 7.65 -9.82 -0.50
N SER A 32 7.56 -8.50 -0.29
CA SER A 32 6.30 -7.83 0.03
C SER A 32 5.28 -7.97 -1.11
N LEU A 33 3.98 -8.00 -0.79
CA LEU A 33 2.92 -8.03 -1.80
C LEU A 33 3.05 -6.86 -2.80
N SER A 34 3.34 -5.66 -2.29
CA SER A 34 3.59 -4.47 -3.11
C SER A 34 4.81 -4.64 -4.04
N GLY A 35 5.86 -5.31 -3.58
CA GLY A 35 7.04 -5.58 -4.41
C GLY A 35 6.79 -6.61 -5.48
N GLN A 36 6.06 -7.69 -5.17
CA GLN A 36 5.63 -8.66 -6.17
C GLN A 36 4.75 -8.00 -7.25
N ILE A 37 3.82 -7.13 -6.85
CA ILE A 37 3.00 -6.35 -7.80
C ILE A 37 3.86 -5.38 -8.61
N TYR A 38 4.83 -4.71 -7.98
CA TYR A 38 5.79 -3.86 -8.69
C TYR A 38 6.54 -4.64 -9.76
N GLU A 39 7.03 -5.84 -9.45
CA GLU A 39 7.73 -6.70 -10.41
C GLU A 39 6.85 -7.09 -11.62
N MET A 40 5.54 -7.22 -11.44
CA MET A 40 4.59 -7.47 -12.53
C MET A 40 4.33 -6.24 -13.42
N LEU A 41 4.50 -5.03 -12.88
CA LEU A 41 4.18 -3.77 -13.55
C LEU A 41 5.42 -3.01 -14.07
N LYS A 42 6.62 -3.32 -13.56
CA LYS A 42 7.85 -2.57 -13.88
C LYS A 42 8.19 -2.59 -15.36
N ASP A 43 7.90 -3.70 -16.05
CA ASP A 43 8.10 -3.82 -17.49
C ASP A 43 6.88 -3.24 -18.22
N ASN A 44 7.04 -2.00 -18.66
CA ASN A 44 6.01 -1.26 -19.37
C ASN A 44 6.64 -0.35 -20.44
N GLN A 45 5.81 0.08 -21.40
CA GLN A 45 6.23 0.91 -22.53
C GLN A 45 5.56 2.30 -22.50
N PHE A 46 5.10 2.74 -21.33
CA PHE A 46 4.49 4.06 -21.21
C PHE A 46 5.57 5.13 -21.37
N ASN A 47 5.31 6.08 -22.28
CA ASN A 47 6.09 7.31 -22.32
C ASN A 47 5.36 8.37 -21.47
N VAL A 48 6.01 8.79 -20.38
CA VAL A 48 5.47 9.73 -19.38
C VAL A 48 6.27 11.03 -19.29
N ASP A 49 7.07 11.37 -20.33
CA ASP A 49 7.96 12.54 -20.39
C ASP A 49 7.32 13.86 -19.95
N TYR A 50 6.01 14.02 -20.15
CA TYR A 50 5.28 15.26 -19.88
C TYR A 50 4.07 15.11 -18.95
N LYS A 51 3.71 13.88 -18.54
CA LYS A 51 2.53 13.62 -17.71
C LYS A 51 2.69 12.31 -16.95
N GLU A 52 2.63 12.38 -15.61
CA GLU A 52 2.52 11.20 -14.77
C GLU A 52 1.18 10.49 -15.01
N LEU A 53 1.23 9.17 -15.10
CA LEU A 53 0.04 8.33 -15.17
C LEU A 53 -0.21 7.72 -13.80
N SER A 54 -1.48 7.70 -13.38
CA SER A 54 -1.84 7.15 -12.08
C SER A 54 -3.15 6.36 -12.13
N ALA A 55 -3.24 5.36 -11.26
CA ALA A 55 -4.42 4.56 -11.06
C ALA A 55 -4.60 4.15 -9.60
N GLU A 56 -5.84 4.07 -9.13
CA GLU A 56 -6.19 3.43 -7.86
C GLU A 56 -6.72 2.03 -8.15
N VAL A 57 -5.98 1.00 -7.73
CA VAL A 57 -6.31 -0.42 -7.99
C VAL A 57 -6.94 -1.02 -6.75
N ARG A 58 -8.13 -1.59 -6.90
CA ARG A 58 -8.79 -2.42 -5.89
C ARG A 58 -8.73 -3.87 -6.31
N PHE A 59 -8.25 -4.74 -5.43
CA PHE A 59 -8.13 -6.17 -5.71
C PHE A 59 -8.30 -7.01 -4.45
N ILE A 60 -8.55 -8.30 -4.64
CA ILE A 60 -8.46 -9.31 -3.58
C ILE A 60 -7.34 -10.29 -3.90
N VAL A 61 -6.84 -10.98 -2.87
CA VAL A 61 -6.02 -12.18 -3.04
C VAL A 61 -6.86 -13.38 -2.60
N THR A 62 -6.96 -14.39 -3.46
CA THR A 62 -7.66 -15.63 -3.15
C THR A 62 -6.85 -16.49 -2.16
N GLU A 63 -7.48 -17.54 -1.62
CA GLU A 63 -6.79 -18.52 -0.77
C GLU A 63 -5.64 -19.24 -1.49
N ASN A 64 -5.69 -19.31 -2.83
CA ASN A 64 -4.64 -19.91 -3.66
C ASN A 64 -3.53 -18.91 -4.04
N GLY A 65 -3.57 -17.69 -3.51
CA GLY A 65 -2.58 -16.65 -3.81
C GLY A 65 -2.80 -15.94 -5.13
N GLU A 66 -3.99 -16.05 -5.72
CA GLU A 66 -4.30 -15.42 -7.01
C GLU A 66 -4.88 -14.02 -6.84
N LEU A 67 -4.37 -13.05 -7.58
CA LEU A 67 -4.87 -11.68 -7.63
C LEU A 67 -6.13 -11.60 -8.48
N ILE A 68 -7.21 -11.05 -7.92
CA ILE A 68 -8.43 -10.71 -8.67
C ILE A 68 -8.64 -9.20 -8.59
N VAL A 69 -8.53 -8.53 -9.73
CA VAL A 69 -8.74 -7.08 -9.85
C VAL A 69 -10.24 -6.80 -9.83
N LEU A 70 -10.69 -6.00 -8.86
CA LEU A 70 -12.08 -5.56 -8.73
C LEU A 70 -12.35 -4.29 -9.53
N SER A 71 -11.42 -3.33 -9.48
CA SER A 71 -11.50 -2.09 -10.24
C SER A 71 -10.13 -1.44 -10.41
N VAL A 72 -9.95 -0.72 -11.51
CA VAL A 72 -8.84 0.23 -11.70
C VAL A 72 -9.48 1.57 -12.01
N LYS A 73 -9.25 2.57 -11.17
CA LYS A 73 -9.78 3.92 -11.34
C LYS A 73 -8.66 4.81 -11.87
N THR A 74 -8.80 5.25 -13.11
CA THR A 74 -7.86 6.12 -13.82
C THR A 74 -8.59 6.84 -14.95
N GLU A 75 -8.02 7.93 -15.43
CA GLU A 75 -8.49 8.65 -16.63
C GLU A 75 -7.90 8.06 -17.93
N ASP A 76 -6.93 7.15 -17.82
CA ASP A 76 -6.20 6.57 -18.95
C ASP A 76 -6.64 5.11 -19.19
N GLU A 77 -7.37 4.87 -20.28
CA GLU A 77 -7.88 3.54 -20.63
C GLU A 77 -6.75 2.54 -20.95
N VAL A 78 -5.60 3.01 -21.44
CA VAL A 78 -4.45 2.15 -21.72
C VAL A 78 -3.83 1.67 -20.42
N LEU A 79 -3.73 2.55 -19.41
CA LEU A 79 -3.29 2.19 -18.07
C LEU A 79 -4.26 1.21 -17.40
N ASP A 80 -5.58 1.45 -17.51
CA ASP A 80 -6.61 0.52 -17.01
C ASP A 80 -6.41 -0.90 -17.56
N GLY A 81 -6.32 -1.00 -18.90
CA GLY A 81 -6.11 -2.28 -19.59
C GLY A 81 -4.77 -2.92 -19.21
N PHE A 82 -3.69 -2.15 -19.17
CA PHE A 82 -2.36 -2.64 -18.78
C PHE A 82 -2.36 -3.24 -17.38
N VAL A 83 -2.88 -2.53 -16.39
CA VAL A 83 -2.91 -2.98 -14.99
C VAL A 83 -3.73 -4.27 -14.88
N LYS A 84 -4.92 -4.31 -15.47
CA LYS A 84 -5.76 -5.53 -15.47
C LYS A 84 -5.03 -6.72 -16.10
N ASN A 85 -4.40 -6.52 -17.27
CA ASN A 85 -3.69 -7.59 -17.98
C ASN A 85 -2.46 -8.09 -17.23
N ARG A 86 -1.75 -7.20 -16.54
CA ARG A 86 -0.55 -7.56 -15.77
C ARG A 86 -0.87 -8.23 -14.44
N LEU A 87 -1.98 -7.86 -13.78
CA LEU A 87 -2.26 -8.32 -12.41
C LEU A 87 -3.32 -9.41 -12.31
N ASN A 88 -4.39 -9.33 -13.11
CA ASN A 88 -5.52 -10.23 -12.93
C ASN A 88 -5.10 -11.69 -13.19
N TYR A 89 -5.48 -12.58 -12.28
CA TYR A 89 -5.14 -14.00 -12.26
C TYR A 89 -3.64 -14.32 -12.08
N LYS A 90 -2.81 -13.35 -11.66
CA LYS A 90 -1.41 -13.63 -11.30
C LYS A 90 -1.29 -14.14 -9.88
N LYS A 91 -0.31 -15.03 -9.66
CA LYS A 91 -0.01 -15.59 -8.35
C LYS A 91 1.00 -14.74 -7.59
N VAL A 92 0.79 -14.63 -6.28
CA VAL A 92 1.70 -14.01 -5.31
C VAL A 92 1.97 -14.97 -4.15
N GLN A 93 3.10 -14.78 -3.49
CA GLN A 93 3.44 -15.47 -2.25
C GLN A 93 2.62 -14.91 -1.09
N LEU A 94 2.04 -15.80 -0.28
CA LEU A 94 1.03 -15.49 0.73
C LEU A 94 1.59 -15.23 2.15
N GLU A 95 2.91 -15.09 2.32
CA GLU A 95 3.54 -15.08 3.66
C GLU A 95 2.89 -14.08 4.64
N ASN A 96 2.38 -12.93 4.16
CA ASN A 96 1.71 -11.91 4.97
C ASN A 96 0.43 -11.33 4.34
N VAL A 97 -0.29 -12.12 3.55
CA VAL A 97 -1.51 -11.67 2.85
C VAL A 97 -2.73 -12.36 3.44
N ALA A 98 -3.73 -11.58 3.82
CA ALA A 98 -5.00 -12.10 4.33
C ALA A 98 -5.96 -12.30 3.15
N PRO A 99 -6.33 -13.55 2.81
CA PRO A 99 -7.23 -13.81 1.70
C PRO A 99 -8.60 -13.16 1.90
N GLY A 100 -9.27 -12.82 0.80
CA GLY A 100 -10.63 -12.28 0.80
C GLY A 100 -10.77 -10.83 1.29
N ARG A 101 -9.68 -10.19 1.74
CA ARG A 101 -9.68 -8.74 2.01
C ARG A 101 -9.57 -7.96 0.71
N VAL A 102 -10.27 -6.83 0.65
CA VAL A 102 -10.08 -5.83 -0.41
C VAL A 102 -8.86 -4.99 -0.07
N TYR A 103 -7.90 -4.99 -0.97
CA TYR A 103 -6.70 -4.18 -0.93
C TYR A 103 -6.84 -2.99 -1.88
N GLU A 104 -6.25 -1.86 -1.48
CA GLU A 104 -6.13 -0.66 -2.29
C GLU A 104 -4.65 -0.35 -2.53
N LEU A 105 -4.28 -0.21 -3.80
CA LEU A 105 -2.91 0.08 -4.21
C LEU A 105 -2.89 1.24 -5.22
N PRO A 106 -2.28 2.37 -4.88
CA PRO A 106 -1.98 3.41 -5.87
C PRO A 106 -0.83 2.93 -6.76
N VAL A 107 -1.04 2.97 -8.07
CA VAL A 107 -0.03 2.73 -9.11
C VAL A 107 0.30 4.07 -9.76
N ARG A 108 1.59 4.35 -9.92
CA ARG A 108 2.09 5.54 -10.61
C ARG A 108 3.16 5.15 -11.60
N ILE A 109 3.11 5.73 -12.78
CA ILE A 109 4.16 5.66 -13.79
C ILE A 109 4.70 7.06 -13.98
N THR A 110 5.98 7.21 -13.66
CA THR A 110 6.73 8.47 -13.68
C THR A 110 7.98 8.28 -14.53
N ALA A 111 8.55 9.39 -15.01
CA ALA A 111 9.80 9.39 -15.76
C ALA A 111 11.01 9.00 -14.90
#